data_AF-A0A4V6BME7-F1
#
_entry.id   AF-A0A4V6BME7-F1
#
_cell.length_a   1.000
_cell.length_b   1.000
_cell.length_c   1.000
_cell.angle_alpha   90.00
_cell.angle_beta   90.00
_cell.angle_gamma   90.00
#
_symmetry.space_group_name_H-M   'P 1'
#
loop_
_entity.id
_entity.type
_entity.pdbx_description
1 polymer ?
#
loop_
_entity_poly.entity_id
_entity_poly.type
_entity_poly.pdbx_seq_one_letter_code
_entity_poly.pdbx_strand_id
1 'polypeptide(L)'
;MKKLLLLGLLAIVGYGLFGAASFYIGKYMDYWERSWAYSRDEKAVLLVGKWEGSFKDPDGIDKEIKLEILVPETDSERWDKAFKKTTHRFANTKRNFEGLATVTSKLGTEYYELSGKVNEDDNREIYLNFHPDEKKKKVLPNFLLTESNDAKWDINTITFLANFTYHKANDTALYESSNPKHKMKIKVNLQRVQF
;
A
#
# COMPACT_ATOMS: atom_id res chain seq x y z
N MET A 1 -33.30 42.89 0.91
CA MET A 1 -33.50 41.44 1.22
C MET A 1 -33.47 40.53 0.00
N LYS A 2 -34.33 40.68 -1.03
CA LYS A 2 -34.36 39.76 -2.19
C LYS A 2 -33.04 39.61 -2.95
N LYS A 3 -32.29 40.71 -3.18
CA LYS A 3 -30.98 40.68 -3.85
C LYS A 3 -29.90 39.94 -3.03
N LEU A 4 -29.93 40.07 -1.69
CA LEU A 4 -29.01 39.38 -0.78
C LEU A 4 -29.30 37.86 -0.76
N LEU A 5 -30.58 37.47 -0.77
CA LEU A 5 -30.97 36.06 -0.88
C LEU A 5 -30.53 35.45 -2.21
N LEU A 6 -30.66 36.19 -3.32
CA LEU A 6 -30.21 35.73 -4.63
C LEU A 6 -28.68 35.58 -4.70
N LEU A 7 -27.93 36.54 -4.16
CA LEU A 7 -26.47 36.46 -4.08
C LEU A 7 -26.01 35.29 -3.20
N GLY A 8 -26.68 35.06 -2.07
CA GLY A 8 -26.43 33.90 -1.21
C GLY A 8 -26.69 32.57 -1.93
N LEU A 9 -27.79 32.48 -2.68
CA LEU A 9 -28.11 31.28 -3.48
C LEU A 9 -27.06 31.01 -4.56
N LEU A 10 -26.64 32.05 -5.30
CA LEU A 10 -25.62 31.94 -6.33
C LEU A 10 -24.26 31.51 -5.75
N ALA A 11 -23.90 32.02 -4.58
CA ALA A 11 -22.69 31.59 -3.88
C ALA A 11 -22.73 30.10 -3.50
N ILE A 12 -23.87 29.62 -2.98
CA ILE A 12 -24.05 28.20 -2.64
C ILE A 12 -23.97 27.31 -3.88
N VAL A 13 -24.66 27.67 -4.95
CA VAL A 13 -24.63 26.92 -6.22
C VAL A 13 -23.22 26.92 -6.82
N GLY A 14 -22.54 28.07 -6.84
CA GLY A 14 -21.17 28.17 -7.33
C GLY A 14 -20.19 27.31 -6.53
N TYR A 15 -20.31 27.31 -5.20
CA TYR A 15 -19.49 26.46 -4.33
C TYR A 15 -19.77 24.96 -4.55
N GLY A 16 -21.04 24.58 -4.71
CA GLY A 16 -21.43 23.21 -5.05
C GLY A 16 -20.85 22.74 -6.39
N LEU A 17 -20.94 23.57 -7.43
CA LEU A 17 -20.37 23.29 -8.76
C LEU A 17 -18.84 23.18 -8.71
N PHE A 18 -18.18 24.05 -7.96
CA PHE A 18 -16.73 24.00 -7.78
C PHE A 18 -16.26 22.69 -7.13
N GLY A 19 -16.92 22.25 -6.07
CA GLY A 19 -16.60 20.98 -5.41
C GLY A 19 -16.85 19.78 -6.33
N ALA A 20 -17.98 19.75 -7.03
CA ALA A 20 -18.27 18.70 -8.00
C ALA A 20 -17.23 18.65 -9.14
N ALA A 21 -16.89 19.80 -9.73
CA ALA A 21 -15.86 19.88 -10.77
C ALA A 21 -14.51 19.37 -10.27
N SER A 22 -14.09 19.80 -9.07
CA SER A 22 -12.83 19.36 -8.45
C SER A 22 -12.79 17.85 -8.24
N PHE A 23 -13.90 17.25 -7.80
CA PHE A 23 -14.03 15.80 -7.63
C PHE A 23 -13.86 15.06 -8.97
N TYR A 24 -14.63 15.42 -9.99
CA TYR A 24 -14.63 14.70 -11.26
C TYR A 24 -13.34 14.91 -12.06
N ILE A 25 -12.75 16.10 -12.01
CA ILE A 25 -11.44 16.37 -12.63
C ILE A 25 -10.35 15.54 -11.94
N GLY A 26 -10.30 15.52 -10.61
CA GLY A 26 -9.34 14.70 -9.87
C GLY A 26 -9.47 13.21 -10.21
N LYS A 27 -10.70 12.69 -10.19
CA LYS A 27 -10.98 11.30 -10.59
C LYS A 27 -10.58 11.01 -12.04
N TYR A 28 -10.79 11.96 -12.94
CA TYR A 28 -10.37 11.82 -14.34
C TYR A 28 -8.83 11.76 -14.46
N MET A 29 -8.12 12.61 -13.73
CA MET A 29 -6.66 12.65 -13.73
C MET A 29 -6.04 11.37 -13.16
N ASP A 30 -6.66 10.77 -12.13
CA ASP A 30 -6.18 9.52 -11.53
C ASP A 30 -6.06 8.37 -12.55
N TYR A 31 -6.92 8.30 -13.57
CA TYR A 31 -6.81 7.28 -14.63
C TYR A 31 -5.52 7.38 -15.44
N TRP A 32 -4.94 8.58 -15.55
CA TRP A 32 -3.70 8.83 -16.30
C TRP A 32 -2.48 8.78 -15.39
N GLU A 33 -2.61 9.37 -14.21
CA GLU A 33 -1.50 9.58 -13.28
C GLU A 33 -1.24 8.37 -12.39
N ARG A 34 -2.25 7.53 -12.21
CA ARG A 34 -2.28 6.40 -11.29
C ARG A 34 -2.93 5.19 -11.96
N SER A 35 -2.57 4.91 -13.22
CA SER A 35 -3.10 3.78 -13.99
C SER A 35 -2.84 2.41 -13.35
N TRP A 36 -1.88 2.32 -12.42
CA TRP A 36 -1.64 1.15 -11.58
C TRP A 36 -2.73 0.93 -10.51
N ALA A 37 -3.49 1.96 -10.13
CA ALA A 37 -4.54 1.92 -9.11
C ALA A 37 -5.95 2.14 -9.65
N TYR A 38 -6.10 2.82 -10.79
CA TYR A 38 -7.41 3.16 -11.37
C TYR A 38 -7.44 2.87 -12.87
N SER A 39 -8.56 2.34 -13.33
CA SER A 39 -8.86 2.16 -14.75
C SER A 39 -10.34 2.42 -15.02
N ARG A 40 -10.65 2.75 -16.27
CA ARG A 40 -12.02 2.80 -16.80
C ARG A 40 -12.51 1.45 -17.29
N ASP A 41 -11.58 0.57 -17.64
CA ASP A 41 -11.89 -0.80 -18.02
C ASP A 41 -12.05 -1.63 -16.74
N GLU A 42 -13.25 -2.17 -16.55
CA GLU A 42 -13.59 -3.05 -15.43
C GLU A 42 -12.75 -4.34 -15.42
N LYS A 43 -12.20 -4.73 -16.56
CA LYS A 43 -11.33 -5.92 -16.70
C LYS A 43 -9.85 -5.59 -16.53
N ALA A 44 -9.50 -4.33 -16.31
CA ALA A 44 -8.11 -3.96 -16.10
C ALA A 44 -7.58 -4.60 -14.81
N VAL A 45 -6.42 -5.23 -14.93
CA VAL A 45 -5.74 -5.83 -13.80
C VAL A 45 -4.86 -4.76 -13.17
N LEU A 46 -5.17 -4.35 -11.94
CA LEU A 46 -4.55 -3.22 -11.22
C LEU A 46 -3.68 -3.70 -10.06
N LEU A 47 -2.63 -2.98 -9.68
CA LEU A 47 -1.76 -3.36 -8.56
C LEU A 47 -2.55 -3.44 -7.23
N VAL A 48 -3.51 -2.53 -7.06
CA VAL A 48 -4.45 -2.50 -5.93
C VAL A 48 -5.20 -3.84 -5.82
N GLY A 49 -5.39 -4.31 -4.59
CA GLY A 49 -6.13 -5.52 -4.29
C GLY A 49 -5.38 -6.46 -3.36
N LYS A 50 -5.84 -7.70 -3.32
CA LYS A 50 -5.36 -8.74 -2.40
C LYS A 50 -4.46 -9.74 -3.11
N TRP A 51 -3.40 -10.11 -2.41
CA TRP A 51 -2.28 -10.89 -2.88
C TRP A 51 -1.93 -11.93 -1.82
N GLU A 52 -1.57 -13.14 -2.24
CA GLU A 52 -1.16 -14.19 -1.31
C GLU A 52 -0.03 -15.05 -1.85
N GLY A 53 0.76 -15.62 -0.96
CA GLY A 53 1.84 -16.53 -1.33
C GLY A 53 2.49 -17.16 -0.11
N SER A 54 3.59 -17.86 -0.35
CA SER A 54 4.35 -18.55 0.68
C SER A 54 5.85 -18.40 0.45
N PHE A 55 6.61 -18.41 1.55
CA PHE A 55 8.07 -18.40 1.52
C PHE A 55 8.63 -19.10 2.76
N LYS A 56 9.93 -19.38 2.77
CA LYS A 56 10.66 -19.83 3.96
C LYS A 56 11.53 -18.69 4.46
N ASP A 57 11.50 -18.39 5.75
CA ASP A 57 12.37 -17.37 6.34
C ASP A 57 13.84 -17.83 6.44
N PRO A 58 14.78 -16.99 6.91
CA PRO A 58 16.19 -17.37 7.06
C PRO A 58 16.44 -18.53 8.06
N ASP A 59 15.47 -18.85 8.92
CA ASP A 59 15.48 -20.01 9.80
C ASP A 59 14.86 -21.26 9.15
N GLY A 60 14.40 -21.15 7.91
CA GLY A 60 13.77 -22.24 7.15
C GLY A 60 12.32 -22.50 7.57
N ILE A 61 11.69 -21.59 8.31
CA ILE A 61 10.30 -21.70 8.76
C ILE A 61 9.38 -21.31 7.60
N ASP A 62 8.46 -22.20 7.27
CA ASP A 62 7.40 -21.92 6.30
C ASP A 62 6.46 -20.81 6.82
N LYS A 63 6.29 -19.79 5.98
CA LYS A 63 5.43 -18.63 6.22
C LYS A 63 4.47 -18.46 5.05
N GLU A 64 3.21 -18.18 5.37
CA GLU A 64 2.20 -17.71 4.43
C GLU A 64 2.07 -16.20 4.56
N ILE A 65 1.97 -15.49 3.45
CA ILE A 65 1.80 -14.04 3.42
C ILE A 65 0.51 -13.69 2.69
N LYS A 66 -0.29 -12.81 3.30
CA LYS A 66 -1.44 -12.15 2.69
C LYS A 66 -1.18 -10.65 2.70
N LEU A 67 -1.30 -10.02 1.55
CA LEU A 67 -0.98 -8.63 1.33
C LEU A 67 -2.15 -7.94 0.65
N GLU A 68 -2.55 -6.77 1.13
CA GLU A 68 -3.60 -5.94 0.57
C GLU A 68 -3.02 -4.57 0.24
N ILE A 69 -2.98 -4.22 -1.05
CA ILE A 69 -2.62 -2.88 -1.53
C ILE A 69 -3.91 -2.07 -1.64
N LEU A 70 -3.97 -0.95 -0.94
CA LEU A 70 -5.16 -0.10 -0.86
C LEU A 70 -5.18 0.91 -2.01
N VAL A 71 -6.38 1.38 -2.36
CA VAL A 71 -6.54 2.51 -3.27
C VAL A 71 -5.92 3.78 -2.66
N PRO A 72 -5.23 4.62 -3.45
CA PRO A 72 -4.63 5.85 -2.94
C PRO A 72 -5.59 6.89 -2.37
N GLU A 73 -6.82 6.95 -2.90
CA GLU A 73 -7.85 7.92 -2.49
C GLU A 73 -9.23 7.31 -2.78
N THR A 74 -10.02 7.14 -1.74
CA THR A 74 -11.41 6.69 -1.87
C THR A 74 -12.31 7.83 -2.35
N ASP A 75 -13.48 7.51 -2.92
CA ASP A 75 -14.45 8.53 -3.33
C ASP A 75 -14.95 9.37 -2.13
N SER A 76 -15.03 8.79 -0.92
CA SER A 76 -15.39 9.55 0.29
C SER A 76 -14.32 10.58 0.65
N GLU A 77 -13.04 10.18 0.66
CA GLU A 77 -11.92 11.10 0.93
C GLU A 77 -11.83 12.20 -0.12
N ARG A 78 -12.09 11.87 -1.39
CA ARG A 78 -12.10 12.85 -2.49
C ARG A 78 -13.23 13.86 -2.31
N TRP A 79 -14.42 13.44 -1.87
CA TRP A 79 -15.52 14.36 -1.56
C TRP A 79 -15.19 15.29 -0.40
N ASP A 80 -14.59 14.75 0.67
CA ASP A 80 -14.15 15.58 1.78
C ASP A 80 -13.12 16.63 1.34
N LYS A 81 -12.16 16.25 0.49
CA LYS A 81 -11.13 17.15 -0.06
C LYS A 81 -11.67 18.19 -1.05
N ALA A 82 -12.75 17.86 -1.78
CA ALA A 82 -13.37 18.78 -2.73
C ALA A 82 -14.02 19.99 -2.05
N PHE A 83 -14.50 19.82 -0.81
CA PHE A 83 -15.18 20.87 -0.04
C PHE A 83 -14.36 21.40 1.14
N LYS A 84 -13.46 20.61 1.71
CA LYS A 84 -12.62 21.01 2.83
C LYS A 84 -11.16 21.06 2.41
N LYS A 85 -10.42 22.02 2.95
CA LYS A 85 -8.95 22.03 2.90
C LYS A 85 -8.44 21.02 3.94
N THR A 86 -8.69 19.74 3.72
CA THR A 86 -8.22 18.68 4.62
C THR A 86 -6.73 18.47 4.36
N THR A 87 -5.92 18.70 5.39
CA THR A 87 -4.49 18.36 5.39
C THR A 87 -4.34 16.99 6.05
N HIS A 88 -4.17 15.91 5.27
CA HIS A 88 -3.56 14.61 5.64
C HIS A 88 -3.54 13.72 4.37
N ARG A 89 -2.70 12.69 4.18
CA ARG A 89 -1.56 12.12 4.95
C ARG A 89 -0.32 11.87 4.07
N PHE A 90 -0.45 11.90 2.74
CA PHE A 90 0.67 11.83 1.78
C PHE A 90 0.36 12.71 0.56
N ALA A 91 0.70 14.00 0.65
CA ALA A 91 0.32 14.97 -0.36
C ALA A 91 1.14 14.90 -1.68
N ASN A 92 2.18 14.06 -1.81
CA ASN A 92 3.22 14.46 -2.77
C ASN A 92 3.78 13.49 -3.80
N THR A 93 3.25 12.28 -3.96
CA THR A 93 3.63 11.49 -5.15
C THR A 93 2.47 10.64 -5.63
N LYS A 94 2.10 10.81 -6.90
CA LYS A 94 1.07 10.04 -7.63
C LYS A 94 1.35 8.52 -7.65
N ARG A 95 2.49 8.10 -7.13
CA ARG A 95 3.03 6.75 -7.23
C ARG A 95 3.10 5.99 -5.91
N ASN A 96 2.84 6.64 -4.79
CA ASN A 96 2.88 5.98 -3.49
C ASN A 96 1.56 5.25 -3.22
N PHE A 97 1.66 4.13 -2.52
CA PHE A 97 0.52 3.40 -1.97
C PHE A 97 0.78 2.98 -0.54
N GLU A 98 -0.31 2.67 0.14
CA GLU A 98 -0.32 2.02 1.43
C GLU A 98 -0.98 0.64 1.30
N GLY A 99 -0.81 -0.16 2.32
CA GLY A 99 -1.42 -1.46 2.40
C GLY A 99 -1.29 -2.09 3.76
N LEU A 100 -1.71 -3.34 3.83
CA LEU A 100 -1.59 -4.19 5.00
C LEU A 100 -0.97 -5.51 4.58
N ALA A 101 -0.15 -6.10 5.44
CA ALA A 101 0.29 -7.46 5.25
C ALA A 101 0.13 -8.27 6.54
N THR A 102 -0.22 -9.53 6.38
CA THR A 102 -0.29 -10.51 7.47
C THR A 102 0.59 -11.69 7.08
N VAL A 103 1.47 -12.09 7.99
CA VAL A 103 2.35 -13.25 7.79
C VAL A 103 2.07 -14.27 8.87
N THR A 104 1.70 -15.48 8.48
CA THR A 104 1.35 -16.56 9.40
C THR A 104 2.35 -17.69 9.29
N SER A 105 2.76 -18.24 10.42
CA SER A 105 3.64 -19.40 10.51
C SER A 105 3.31 -20.24 11.74
N LYS A 106 4.05 -21.34 11.94
CA LYS A 106 3.96 -22.14 13.17
C LYS A 106 4.29 -21.36 14.46
N LEU A 107 5.00 -20.22 14.34
CA LEU A 107 5.35 -19.38 15.49
C LEU A 107 4.24 -18.40 15.88
N GLY A 108 3.27 -18.16 15.00
CA GLY A 108 2.18 -17.22 15.20
C GLY A 108 1.88 -16.39 13.96
N THR A 109 1.13 -15.30 14.17
CA THR A 109 0.75 -14.36 13.11
C THR A 109 1.35 -12.99 13.38
N GLU A 110 2.05 -12.47 12.37
CA GLU A 110 2.68 -11.16 12.32
C GLU A 110 1.80 -10.23 11.47
N TYR A 111 1.71 -8.96 11.87
CA TYR A 111 0.91 -7.95 11.17
C TYR A 111 1.81 -6.78 10.81
N TYR A 112 1.60 -6.25 9.61
CA TYR A 112 2.43 -5.20 9.04
C TYR A 112 1.56 -4.10 8.41
N GLU A 113 1.95 -2.86 8.65
CA GLU A 113 1.60 -1.74 7.80
C GLU A 113 2.56 -1.73 6.60
N LEU A 114 2.00 -1.68 5.40
CA LEU A 114 2.76 -1.65 4.15
C LEU A 114 2.79 -0.23 3.62
N SER A 115 3.97 0.24 3.23
CA SER A 115 4.09 1.40 2.35
C SER A 115 4.87 1.03 1.11
N GLY A 116 4.55 1.66 -0.01
CA GLY A 116 5.23 1.38 -1.25
C GLY A 116 5.14 2.50 -2.26
N LYS A 117 5.89 2.32 -3.35
CA LYS A 117 5.89 3.22 -4.49
C LYS A 117 6.03 2.45 -5.80
N VAL A 118 5.42 2.98 -6.84
CA VAL A 118 5.54 2.50 -8.21
C VAL A 118 6.63 3.30 -8.95
N ASN A 119 7.45 2.64 -9.78
CA ASN A 119 8.49 3.30 -10.57
C ASN A 119 7.88 4.10 -11.76
N GLU A 120 8.57 5.16 -12.17
CA GLU A 120 8.16 6.13 -13.21
C GLU A 120 8.05 5.51 -14.60
N ASP A 121 9.01 4.66 -14.96
CA ASP A 121 9.23 4.28 -16.36
C ASP A 121 8.33 3.14 -16.83
N ASP A 122 8.05 2.16 -15.96
CA ASP A 122 7.37 0.90 -16.35
C ASP A 122 6.05 0.67 -15.59
N ASN A 123 5.78 1.42 -14.51
CA ASN A 123 4.68 1.19 -13.55
C ASN A 123 4.56 -0.26 -12.97
N ARG A 124 5.43 -1.18 -13.38
CA ARG A 124 5.48 -2.58 -12.98
C ARG A 124 6.53 -2.83 -11.92
N GLU A 125 7.59 -2.03 -11.89
CA GLU A 125 8.53 -2.06 -10.79
C GLU A 125 7.95 -1.32 -9.59
N ILE A 126 7.98 -1.99 -8.44
CA ILE A 126 7.44 -1.46 -7.20
C ILE A 126 8.51 -1.54 -6.11
N TYR A 127 8.31 -0.78 -5.04
CA TYR A 127 9.07 -0.91 -3.81
C TYR A 127 8.07 -1.11 -2.68
N LEU A 128 8.34 -2.08 -1.81
CA LEU A 128 7.52 -2.46 -0.66
C LEU A 128 8.36 -2.33 0.60
N ASN A 129 7.79 -1.68 1.61
CA ASN A 129 8.36 -1.54 2.93
C ASN A 129 7.31 -1.99 3.98
N PHE A 130 7.74 -2.90 4.84
CA PHE A 130 6.95 -3.61 5.83
C PHE A 130 7.30 -3.09 7.22
N HIS A 131 6.31 -2.48 7.87
CA HIS A 131 6.46 -1.94 9.22
C HIS A 131 5.66 -2.84 10.17
N PRO A 132 6.31 -3.59 11.08
CA PRO A 132 5.58 -4.38 12.07
C PRO A 132 4.59 -3.49 12.84
N ASP A 133 3.33 -3.91 12.93
CA ASP A 133 2.30 -3.18 13.66
C ASP A 133 2.60 -3.19 15.16
N GLU A 134 3.06 -2.05 15.69
CA GLU A 134 3.47 -1.90 17.10
C GLU A 134 2.31 -2.10 18.08
N LYS A 135 1.06 -1.96 17.63
CA LYS A 135 -0.12 -2.14 18.49
C LYS A 135 -0.49 -3.60 18.65
N LYS A 136 0.07 -4.50 17.84
CA LYS A 136 -0.20 -5.93 17.89
C LYS A 136 0.99 -6.69 18.47
N LYS A 137 0.70 -7.85 19.06
CA LYS A 137 1.73 -8.70 19.65
C LYS A 137 2.68 -9.19 18.55
N LYS A 138 3.97 -8.86 18.67
CA LYS A 138 5.03 -9.37 17.79
C LYS A 138 5.33 -10.84 18.10
N VAL A 139 5.62 -11.61 17.06
CA VAL A 139 6.12 -12.99 17.18
C VAL A 139 7.63 -12.89 17.34
N LEU A 140 8.15 -13.17 18.54
CA LEU A 140 9.56 -13.02 18.91
C LEU A 140 10.07 -14.26 19.68
N PRO A 141 11.36 -14.60 19.56
CA PRO A 141 12.33 -14.09 18.60
C PRO A 141 12.03 -14.57 17.17
N ASN A 142 12.32 -13.75 16.16
CA ASN A 142 11.95 -14.06 14.76
C ASN A 142 12.66 -13.14 13.75
N PHE A 143 12.76 -13.60 12.50
CA PHE A 143 13.06 -12.76 11.35
C PHE A 143 11.80 -12.06 10.84
N LEU A 144 11.71 -10.76 11.09
CA LEU A 144 10.62 -9.90 10.62
C LEU A 144 10.93 -9.38 9.22
N LEU A 145 9.90 -9.27 8.37
CA LEU A 145 10.01 -8.61 7.06
C LEU A 145 10.31 -7.13 7.22
N THR A 146 11.17 -6.58 6.37
CA THR A 146 11.49 -5.15 6.38
C THR A 146 11.23 -4.50 5.04
N GLU A 147 11.93 -4.90 3.98
CA GLU A 147 11.77 -4.28 2.67
C GLU A 147 11.91 -5.30 1.54
N SER A 148 11.44 -4.91 0.36
CA SER A 148 11.62 -5.66 -0.87
C SER A 148 12.72 -5.08 -1.74
N ASN A 149 13.53 -5.94 -2.33
CA ASN A 149 14.38 -5.63 -3.47
C ASN A 149 13.78 -6.23 -4.75
N ASP A 150 14.07 -5.59 -5.89
CA ASP A 150 13.70 -6.06 -7.23
C ASP A 150 12.22 -6.45 -7.37
N ALA A 151 11.34 -5.72 -6.69
CA ALA A 151 9.93 -6.04 -6.68
C ALA A 151 9.27 -5.66 -8.00
N LYS A 152 8.58 -6.62 -8.61
CA LYS A 152 7.90 -6.48 -9.89
C LYS A 152 6.50 -7.03 -9.79
N TRP A 153 5.56 -6.30 -10.36
CA TRP A 153 4.19 -6.73 -10.53
C TRP A 153 3.92 -6.96 -12.02
N ASP A 154 3.35 -8.12 -12.33
CA ASP A 154 2.88 -8.45 -13.66
C ASP A 154 1.51 -9.12 -13.55
N ILE A 155 0.47 -8.37 -13.94
CA ILE A 155 -0.94 -8.80 -14.03
C ILE A 155 -1.40 -9.47 -12.71
N ASN A 156 -1.23 -10.78 -12.58
CA ASN A 156 -1.69 -11.58 -11.44
C ASN A 156 -0.56 -12.05 -10.52
N THR A 157 0.66 -11.54 -10.70
CA THR A 157 1.80 -11.94 -9.88
C THR A 157 2.55 -10.74 -9.34
N ILE A 158 3.00 -10.82 -8.09
CA ILE A 158 4.03 -9.92 -7.53
C ILE A 158 5.22 -10.79 -7.16
N THR A 159 6.40 -10.47 -7.67
CA THR A 159 7.65 -11.14 -7.31
C THR A 159 8.59 -10.15 -6.67
N PHE A 160 9.23 -10.51 -5.57
CA PHE A 160 10.25 -9.68 -4.94
C PHE A 160 11.25 -10.49 -4.13
N LEU A 161 12.39 -9.87 -3.80
CA LEU A 161 13.35 -10.39 -2.84
C LEU A 161 13.12 -9.74 -1.48
N ALA A 162 12.63 -10.51 -0.52
CA ALA A 162 12.41 -10.05 0.85
C ALA A 162 13.73 -9.93 1.63
N ASN A 163 13.90 -8.80 2.30
CA ASN A 163 14.90 -8.60 3.34
C ASN A 163 14.25 -8.83 4.73
N PHE A 164 15.08 -9.21 5.69
CA PHE A 164 14.64 -9.53 7.04
C PHE A 164 15.56 -8.91 8.08
N THR A 165 14.99 -8.56 9.23
CA THR A 165 15.74 -8.21 10.43
C THR A 165 15.39 -9.21 11.54
N TYR A 166 16.41 -9.79 12.16
CA TYR A 166 16.21 -10.67 13.31
C TYR A 166 15.96 -9.84 14.56
N HIS A 167 14.85 -10.11 15.24
CA HIS A 167 14.53 -9.54 16.55
C HIS A 167 14.66 -10.61 17.63
N LYS A 168 15.34 -10.27 18.72
CA LYS A 168 15.46 -11.11 19.92
C LYS A 168 14.13 -11.15 20.69
N ALA A 169 14.05 -12.02 21.70
CA ALA A 169 12.87 -12.15 22.56
C ALA A 169 12.49 -10.86 23.32
N ASN A 170 13.46 -9.96 23.53
CA ASN A 170 13.27 -8.64 24.12
C ASN A 170 13.01 -7.54 23.06
N ASP A 171 12.68 -7.92 21.82
CA ASP A 171 12.40 -7.04 20.69
C ASP A 171 13.57 -6.19 20.19
N THR A 172 14.80 -6.46 20.64
CA THR A 172 15.97 -5.78 20.08
C THR A 172 16.39 -6.39 18.76
N ALA A 173 16.57 -5.53 17.75
CA ALA A 173 17.13 -5.92 16.47
C ALA A 173 18.59 -6.37 16.66
N LEU A 174 18.95 -7.48 16.03
CA LEU A 174 20.31 -8.03 16.04
C LEU A 174 20.77 -8.25 14.61
N TYR A 175 21.97 -7.78 14.33
CA TYR A 175 22.68 -8.04 13.09
C TYR A 175 24.07 -8.60 13.39
N GLU A 176 24.37 -9.78 12.84
CA GLU A 176 25.67 -10.43 12.95
C GLU A 176 26.25 -10.65 11.56
N SER A 177 27.34 -9.96 11.24
CA SER A 177 27.94 -10.00 9.91
C SER A 177 28.52 -11.37 9.54
N SER A 178 28.90 -12.16 10.54
CA SER A 178 29.42 -13.53 10.41
C SER A 178 28.30 -14.57 10.24
N ASN A 179 27.06 -14.25 10.60
CA ASN A 179 25.94 -15.17 10.45
C ASN A 179 25.27 -14.97 9.07
N PRO A 180 25.38 -15.94 8.14
CA PRO A 180 24.89 -15.78 6.77
C PRO A 180 23.37 -15.54 6.70
N LYS A 181 22.61 -15.97 7.72
CA LYS A 181 21.16 -15.77 7.78
C LYS A 181 20.76 -14.29 7.77
N HIS A 182 21.58 -13.41 8.36
CA HIS A 182 21.30 -11.97 8.43
C HIS A 182 21.52 -11.23 7.09
N LYS A 183 22.06 -11.91 6.09
CA LYS A 183 22.27 -11.38 4.73
C LYS A 183 21.38 -12.09 3.68
N MET A 184 20.60 -13.07 4.11
CA MET A 184 19.82 -13.90 3.21
C MET A 184 18.65 -13.09 2.66
N LYS A 185 18.52 -13.08 1.34
CA LYS A 185 17.37 -12.52 0.62
C LYS A 185 16.54 -13.68 0.09
N ILE A 186 15.23 -13.63 0.32
CA ILE A 186 14.34 -14.74 -0.05
C ILE A 186 13.40 -14.27 -1.14
N LYS A 187 13.33 -15.02 -2.23
CA LYS A 187 12.36 -14.76 -3.29
C LYS A 187 10.96 -15.11 -2.83
N VAL A 188 10.07 -14.13 -2.85
CA VAL A 188 8.65 -14.26 -2.56
C VAL A 188 7.89 -14.07 -3.87
N ASN A 189 6.97 -14.98 -4.14
CA ASN A 189 6.04 -14.86 -5.27
C ASN A 189 4.62 -14.83 -4.69
N LEU A 190 3.89 -13.77 -4.99
CA LEU A 190 2.49 -13.60 -4.64
C LEU A 190 1.64 -13.80 -5.87
N GLN A 191 0.47 -14.39 -5.68
CA GLN A 191 -0.60 -14.50 -6.66
C GLN A 191 -1.76 -13.61 -6.24
N ARG A 192 -2.48 -13.07 -7.21
CA ARG A 192 -3.70 -12.31 -6.93
C ARG A 192 -4.78 -13.24 -6.40
N VAL A 193 -5.48 -12.82 -5.35
CA VAL A 193 -6.66 -13.50 -4.84
C VAL A 193 -7.84 -13.18 -5.77
N GLN A 194 -8.39 -14.18 -6.45
CA GLN A 194 -9.61 -14.05 -7.26
C GLN A 194 -10.82 -14.29 -6.37
N PHE A 195 -11.85 -13.43 -6.48
CA PHE A 195 -13.15 -13.59 -5.83
C PHE A 195 -14.21 -13.96 -6.86
#